data_AF-A0A4R9XKK1-F1
#
_entry.id   AF-A0A4R9XKK1-F1
#
_cell.length_a   1.000
_cell.length_b   1.000
_cell.length_c   1.000
_cell.angle_alpha   90.00
_cell.angle_beta   90.00
_cell.angle_gamma   90.00
#
_symmetry.space_group_name_H-M   'P 1'
#
loop_
_entity.id
_entity.type
_entity.pdbx_description
1 polymer ?
#
loop_
_entity_poly.entity_id
_entity_poly.type
_entity_poly.pdbx_seq_one_letter_code
_entity_poly.pdbx_strand_id
1 'polypeptide(L)'
;MASYASRVRSDIARWQQAGLIDTRTADALTRDVETNERRSLSFGSILAMMAALLFGAAILIFVAANWETIPRLARVAALFAIILAGYVGGAVLKTRDHAAIGEALWIVAAAAFGGSIALIGQMYHLSGDEASALITWGAGTALAAVALRSSPLTVASVGIADAWLVLKGFDYFRQTEFPRLFVVMALVLFAISFWTRSQAARHLIILSIIFYLVLFAIDHDTLQVAVPLVAASALLFVAAIFASEPVDKVVQLGGRLPLHALIGFLTGLAMVQFELAGKSTYDSGFATASAVALAGIVAAIMLGGRESRGLRWVAYAGFAFELAIIYVVMLQSMLDTAGFFLAAAVLLGILALVIIRIEKRMNAPRAEGAAA
;
A
#
# COMPACT_ATOMS: atom_id res chain seq x y z
N MET A 1 -24.72 5.57 0.49
CA MET A 1 -23.97 6.81 0.17
C MET A 1 -23.65 6.79 -1.31
N ALA A 2 -23.98 7.85 -2.05
CA ALA A 2 -23.71 7.98 -3.48
C ALA A 2 -22.20 7.87 -3.80
N SER A 3 -21.83 7.15 -4.86
CA SER A 3 -20.42 7.02 -5.28
C SER A 3 -19.83 8.40 -5.61
N TYR A 4 -18.51 8.56 -5.51
CA TYR A 4 -17.85 9.81 -5.91
C TYR A 4 -18.21 10.19 -7.36
N ALA A 5 -18.24 9.22 -8.27
CA ALA A 5 -18.59 9.44 -9.66
C ALA A 5 -20.05 9.88 -9.86
N SER A 6 -21.00 9.34 -9.08
CA SER A 6 -22.40 9.78 -9.20
C SER A 6 -22.59 11.23 -8.74
N ARG A 7 -21.81 11.67 -7.72
CA ARG A 7 -21.79 13.08 -7.28
C ARG A 7 -21.18 13.98 -8.35
N VAL A 8 -20.02 13.61 -8.90
CA VAL A 8 -19.38 14.39 -9.97
C VAL A 8 -20.27 14.47 -11.21
N ARG A 9 -20.97 13.40 -11.58
CA ARG A 9 -21.94 13.42 -12.69
C ARG A 9 -23.09 14.40 -12.44
N SER A 10 -23.60 14.45 -11.21
CA SER A 10 -24.61 15.43 -10.82
C SER A 10 -24.08 16.87 -10.84
N ASP A 11 -22.81 17.08 -10.46
CA ASP A 11 -22.15 18.38 -10.53
C ASP A 11 -21.93 18.83 -11.98
N ILE A 12 -21.49 17.93 -12.87
CA ILE A 12 -21.34 18.22 -14.31
C ILE A 12 -22.68 18.63 -14.93
N ALA A 13 -23.76 17.89 -14.64
CA ALA A 13 -25.09 18.23 -15.11
C ALA A 13 -25.56 19.60 -14.59
N ARG A 14 -25.28 19.90 -13.31
CA ARG A 14 -25.58 21.21 -12.71
C ARG A 14 -24.78 22.33 -13.37
N TRP A 15 -23.49 22.12 -13.64
CA TRP A 15 -22.64 23.11 -14.30
C TRP A 15 -23.03 23.37 -15.75
N GLN A 16 -23.46 22.33 -16.47
CA GLN A 16 -24.00 22.47 -17.82
C GLN A 16 -25.32 23.26 -17.81
N GLN A 17 -26.24 22.95 -16.89
CA GLN A 17 -27.50 23.71 -16.72
C GLN A 17 -27.25 25.17 -16.31
N ALA A 18 -26.22 25.42 -15.52
CA ALA A 18 -25.81 26.77 -15.12
C ALA A 18 -25.04 27.53 -16.22
N GLY A 19 -24.77 26.92 -17.37
CA GLY A 19 -24.02 27.53 -18.48
C GLY A 19 -22.53 27.76 -18.18
N LEU A 20 -22.00 27.15 -17.12
CA LEU A 20 -20.59 27.27 -16.72
C LEU A 20 -19.66 26.47 -17.65
N ILE A 21 -20.19 25.42 -18.28
CA ILE A 21 -19.48 24.56 -19.24
C ILE A 21 -20.37 24.28 -20.44
N ASP A 22 -19.76 24.15 -21.62
CA ASP A 22 -20.45 23.75 -22.84
C ASP A 22 -20.73 22.24 -22.88
N THR A 23 -21.63 21.83 -23.76
CA THR A 23 -22.07 20.43 -23.89
C THR A 23 -20.91 19.49 -24.28
N ARG A 24 -19.96 19.95 -25.12
CA ARG A 24 -18.82 19.13 -25.53
C ARG A 24 -17.85 18.92 -24.37
N THR A 25 -17.64 19.93 -23.53
CA THR A 25 -16.85 19.81 -22.30
C THR A 25 -17.54 18.93 -21.26
N ALA A 26 -18.86 19.06 -21.08
CA ALA A 26 -19.64 18.20 -20.18
C ALA A 26 -19.56 16.71 -20.60
N ASP A 27 -19.67 16.42 -21.90
CA ASP A 27 -19.54 15.07 -22.45
C ASP A 27 -18.12 14.51 -22.34
N ALA A 28 -17.09 15.35 -22.45
CA ALA A 28 -15.70 14.96 -22.26
C ALA A 28 -15.41 14.61 -20.79
N LEU A 29 -15.86 15.46 -19.85
CA LEU A 29 -15.71 15.23 -18.42
C LEU A 29 -16.51 14.01 -17.93
N THR A 30 -17.71 13.81 -18.43
CA THR A 30 -18.53 12.63 -18.10
C THR A 30 -17.84 11.35 -18.56
N ARG A 31 -17.29 11.34 -19.78
CA ARG A 31 -16.51 10.20 -20.29
C ARG A 31 -15.24 9.96 -19.49
N ASP A 32 -14.54 11.01 -19.06
CA ASP A 32 -13.35 10.87 -18.20
C ASP A 32 -13.71 10.22 -16.86
N VAL A 33 -14.79 10.69 -16.21
CA VAL A 33 -15.29 10.13 -14.95
C VAL A 33 -15.69 8.67 -15.10
N GLU A 34 -16.39 8.30 -16.17
CA GLU A 34 -16.74 6.91 -16.45
C GLU A 34 -15.52 6.02 -16.70
N THR A 35 -14.50 6.54 -17.38
CA THR A 35 -13.27 5.83 -17.65
C THR A 35 -12.45 5.62 -16.37
N ASN A 36 -12.42 6.61 -15.48
CA ASN A 36 -11.75 6.51 -14.18
C ASN A 36 -12.53 5.64 -13.18
N GLU A 37 -13.86 5.67 -13.19
CA GLU A 37 -14.68 4.81 -12.32
C GLU A 37 -14.52 3.33 -12.70
N ARG A 38 -14.50 3.00 -14.00
CA ARG A 38 -14.17 1.65 -14.50
C ARG A 38 -12.77 1.18 -14.08
N ARG A 39 -11.86 2.12 -13.83
CA ARG A 39 -10.48 1.83 -13.40
C ARG A 39 -10.37 1.55 -11.91
N SER A 40 -11.32 2.02 -11.11
CA SER A 40 -11.41 1.70 -9.68
C SER A 40 -12.09 0.34 -9.50
N LEU A 41 -11.41 -0.59 -8.81
CA LEU A 41 -11.99 -1.90 -8.46
C LEU A 41 -13.25 -1.66 -7.61
N SER A 42 -14.43 -1.95 -8.15
CA SER A 42 -15.67 -1.82 -7.39
C SER A 42 -15.67 -2.83 -6.23
N PHE A 43 -16.28 -2.49 -5.10
CA PHE A 43 -16.39 -3.43 -3.97
C PHE A 43 -17.03 -4.76 -4.40
N GLY A 44 -18.01 -4.71 -5.30
CA GLY A 44 -18.61 -5.90 -5.90
C GLY A 44 -17.62 -6.75 -6.70
N SER A 45 -16.67 -6.13 -7.42
CA SER A 45 -15.61 -6.86 -8.13
C SER A 45 -14.63 -7.54 -7.18
N ILE A 46 -14.30 -6.91 -6.03
CA ILE A 46 -13.47 -7.52 -4.99
C ILE A 46 -14.19 -8.72 -4.37
N LEU A 47 -15.48 -8.57 -4.05
CA LEU A 47 -16.28 -9.65 -3.48
C LEU A 47 -16.45 -10.81 -4.48
N ALA A 48 -16.66 -10.51 -5.75
CA ALA A 48 -16.70 -11.52 -6.81
C ALA A 48 -15.35 -12.24 -6.97
N MET A 49 -14.23 -11.51 -6.89
CA MET A 49 -12.89 -12.10 -6.92
C MET A 49 -12.66 -13.00 -5.71
N MET A 50 -13.07 -12.58 -4.51
CA MET A 50 -12.99 -13.38 -3.29
C MET A 50 -13.84 -14.65 -3.41
N ALA A 51 -15.07 -14.54 -3.90
CA ALA A 51 -15.95 -15.68 -4.14
C ALA A 51 -15.34 -16.66 -5.16
N ALA A 52 -14.76 -16.15 -6.24
CA ALA A 52 -14.05 -16.97 -7.23
C ALA A 52 -12.82 -17.67 -6.62
N LEU A 53 -12.08 -16.98 -5.74
CA LEU A 53 -10.95 -17.55 -4.99
C LEU A 53 -11.39 -18.68 -4.07
N LEU A 54 -12.44 -18.45 -3.28
CA LEU A 54 -13.00 -19.44 -2.36
C LEU A 54 -13.56 -20.64 -3.12
N PHE A 55 -14.21 -20.41 -4.26
CA PHE A 55 -14.69 -21.48 -5.12
C PHE A 55 -13.54 -22.29 -5.73
N GLY A 56 -12.48 -21.62 -6.20
CA GLY A 56 -11.25 -22.28 -6.66
C GLY A 56 -10.59 -23.11 -5.55
N ALA A 57 -10.48 -22.55 -4.35
CA ALA A 57 -9.97 -23.26 -3.18
C ALA A 57 -10.85 -24.46 -2.82
N ALA A 58 -12.18 -24.32 -2.85
CA ALA A 58 -13.11 -25.42 -2.61
C ALA A 58 -12.94 -26.55 -3.63
N ILE A 59 -12.75 -26.23 -4.91
CA ILE A 59 -12.44 -27.24 -5.95
C ILE A 59 -11.13 -27.96 -5.62
N LEU A 60 -10.07 -27.22 -5.27
CA LEU A 60 -8.78 -27.81 -4.92
C LEU A 60 -8.89 -28.71 -3.69
N ILE A 61 -9.61 -28.28 -2.65
CA ILE A 61 -9.86 -29.08 -1.45
C ILE A 61 -10.71 -30.31 -1.77
N PHE A 62 -11.75 -30.19 -2.60
CA PHE A 62 -12.59 -31.31 -3.01
C PHE A 62 -11.79 -32.35 -3.80
N VAL A 63 -10.98 -31.92 -4.78
CA VAL A 63 -10.06 -32.79 -5.49
C VAL A 63 -9.07 -33.43 -4.52
N ALA A 64 -8.58 -32.65 -3.55
CA ALA A 64 -7.67 -33.14 -2.54
C ALA A 64 -8.30 -34.13 -1.55
N ALA A 65 -9.60 -34.03 -1.28
CA ALA A 65 -10.33 -34.97 -0.44
C ALA A 65 -10.57 -36.32 -1.13
N ASN A 66 -10.63 -36.33 -2.47
CA ASN A 66 -10.83 -37.55 -3.26
C ASN A 66 -9.51 -38.20 -3.73
N TRP A 67 -8.38 -37.80 -3.12
CA TRP A 67 -7.03 -38.08 -3.59
C TRP A 67 -6.74 -39.56 -3.79
N GLU A 68 -7.19 -40.44 -2.90
CA GLU A 68 -6.80 -41.86 -2.90
C GLU A 68 -7.27 -42.63 -4.13
N THR A 69 -8.36 -42.18 -4.76
CA THR A 69 -9.00 -42.89 -5.88
C THR A 69 -8.44 -42.52 -7.26
N ILE A 70 -7.70 -41.41 -7.37
CA ILE A 70 -7.26 -40.84 -8.65
C ILE A 70 -5.80 -41.24 -8.96
N PRO A 71 -5.45 -41.74 -10.16
CA PRO A 71 -4.06 -42.00 -10.53
C PRO A 71 -3.18 -40.74 -10.48
N ARG A 72 -1.92 -40.86 -10.04
CA ARG A 72 -1.02 -39.70 -9.84
C ARG A 72 -0.91 -38.77 -11.05
N LEU A 73 -0.76 -39.33 -12.25
CA LEU A 73 -0.64 -38.55 -13.48
C LEU A 73 -1.93 -37.78 -13.80
N ALA A 74 -3.09 -38.37 -13.52
CA ALA A 74 -4.38 -37.73 -13.72
C ALA A 74 -4.58 -36.54 -12.76
N ARG A 75 -4.08 -36.62 -11.52
CA ARG A 75 -4.09 -35.49 -10.56
C ARG A 75 -3.28 -34.32 -11.11
N VAL A 76 -2.05 -34.59 -11.55
CA VAL A 76 -1.17 -33.56 -12.13
C VAL A 76 -1.82 -32.94 -13.38
N ALA A 77 -2.32 -33.78 -14.30
CA ALA A 77 -3.01 -33.31 -15.49
C ALA A 77 -4.23 -32.42 -15.16
N ALA A 78 -5.02 -32.78 -14.14
CA ALA A 78 -6.16 -32.00 -13.70
C ALA A 78 -5.75 -30.62 -13.13
N LEU A 79 -4.68 -30.57 -12.32
CA LEU A 79 -4.13 -29.31 -11.80
C LEU A 79 -3.69 -28.39 -12.96
N PHE A 80 -2.93 -28.92 -13.91
CA PHE A 80 -2.53 -28.17 -15.11
C PHE A 80 -3.74 -27.73 -15.94
N ALA A 81 -4.76 -28.59 -16.10
CA ALA A 81 -5.97 -28.26 -16.84
C ALA A 81 -6.76 -27.11 -16.18
N ILE A 82 -6.87 -27.10 -14.85
CA ILE A 82 -7.53 -26.01 -14.10
C ILE A 82 -6.78 -24.69 -14.29
N ILE A 83 -5.46 -24.71 -14.16
CA ILE A 83 -4.62 -23.51 -14.34
C ILE A 83 -4.75 -22.99 -15.78
N LEU A 84 -4.65 -23.88 -16.77
CA LEU A 84 -4.77 -23.53 -18.18
C LEU A 84 -6.15 -22.98 -18.50
N ALA A 85 -7.22 -23.63 -18.01
CA ALA A 85 -8.59 -23.16 -18.18
C ALA A 85 -8.81 -21.79 -17.55
N GLY A 86 -8.21 -21.52 -16.38
CA GLY A 86 -8.25 -20.20 -15.74
C GLY A 86 -7.56 -19.12 -16.57
N TYR A 87 -6.33 -19.37 -17.06
CA TYR A 87 -5.61 -18.39 -17.87
C TYR A 87 -6.24 -18.17 -19.25
N VAL A 88 -6.54 -19.25 -19.98
CA VAL A 88 -7.14 -19.18 -21.32
C VAL A 88 -8.58 -18.66 -21.23
N GLY A 89 -9.38 -19.18 -20.29
CA GLY A 89 -10.74 -18.70 -20.04
C GLY A 89 -10.76 -17.22 -19.69
N GLY A 90 -9.85 -16.77 -18.81
CA GLY A 90 -9.71 -15.35 -18.49
C GLY A 90 -9.34 -14.50 -19.70
N ALA A 91 -8.45 -14.99 -20.58
CA ALA A 91 -8.08 -14.28 -21.80
C ALA A 91 -9.26 -14.18 -22.78
N VAL A 92 -10.00 -15.27 -22.99
CA VAL A 92 -11.21 -15.27 -23.84
C VAL A 92 -12.26 -14.31 -23.29
N LEU A 93 -12.54 -14.32 -21.98
CA LEU A 93 -13.52 -13.40 -21.39
C LEU A 93 -13.09 -11.94 -21.51
N LYS A 94 -11.79 -11.66 -21.42
CA LYS A 94 -11.26 -10.30 -21.62
C LYS A 94 -11.45 -9.82 -23.06
N THR A 95 -11.43 -10.70 -24.06
CA THR A 95 -11.76 -10.35 -25.46
C THR A 95 -13.26 -10.18 -25.71
N ARG A 96 -14.14 -10.66 -24.82
CA ARG A 96 -15.60 -10.58 -24.93
C ARG A 96 -16.21 -9.49 -24.04
N ASP A 97 -15.49 -8.38 -23.83
CA ASP A 97 -15.89 -7.25 -22.99
C ASP A 97 -16.14 -7.54 -21.49
N HIS A 98 -15.83 -8.76 -21.02
CA HIS A 98 -15.93 -9.13 -19.60
C HIS A 98 -14.58 -9.03 -18.88
N ALA A 99 -13.90 -7.89 -19.04
CA ALA A 99 -12.53 -7.68 -18.55
C ALA A 99 -12.36 -7.96 -17.05
N ALA A 100 -13.31 -7.53 -16.21
CA ALA A 100 -13.24 -7.76 -14.76
C ALA A 100 -13.31 -9.24 -14.38
N ILE A 101 -14.14 -10.02 -15.06
CA ILE A 101 -14.27 -11.46 -14.84
C ILE A 101 -13.02 -12.18 -15.35
N GLY A 102 -12.46 -11.74 -16.49
CA GLY A 102 -11.20 -12.26 -17.02
C GLY A 102 -10.03 -12.09 -16.04
N GLU A 103 -9.89 -10.90 -15.46
CA GLU A 103 -8.88 -10.62 -14.43
C GLU A 103 -9.09 -11.47 -13.16
N ALA A 104 -10.34 -11.70 -12.75
CA ALA A 104 -10.65 -12.57 -11.63
C ALA A 104 -10.26 -14.04 -11.93
N LEU A 105 -10.54 -14.56 -13.12
CA LEU A 105 -10.11 -15.90 -13.53
C LEU A 105 -8.59 -16.04 -13.52
N TRP A 106 -7.86 -15.00 -13.93
CA TRP A 106 -6.39 -15.01 -13.88
C TRP A 106 -5.85 -15.05 -12.45
N ILE A 107 -6.48 -14.33 -11.53
CA ILE A 107 -6.14 -14.39 -10.10
C ILE A 107 -6.43 -15.78 -9.54
N VAL A 108 -7.55 -16.40 -9.91
CA VAL A 108 -7.86 -17.79 -9.54
C VAL A 108 -6.84 -18.76 -10.12
N ALA A 109 -6.42 -18.58 -11.37
CA ALA A 109 -5.40 -19.41 -12.01
C ALA A 109 -4.04 -19.29 -11.28
N ALA A 110 -3.65 -18.07 -10.91
CA ALA A 110 -2.44 -17.83 -10.13
C ALA A 110 -2.52 -18.47 -8.73
N ALA A 111 -3.66 -18.40 -8.05
CA ALA A 111 -3.87 -19.08 -6.78
C ALA A 111 -3.85 -20.61 -6.93
N ALA A 112 -4.48 -21.14 -8.00
CA ALA A 112 -4.45 -22.56 -8.32
C ALA A 112 -3.03 -23.05 -8.63
N PHE A 113 -2.20 -22.22 -9.26
CA PHE A 113 -0.78 -22.51 -9.47
C PHE A 113 -0.02 -22.65 -8.13
N GLY A 114 -0.16 -21.70 -7.21
CA GLY A 114 0.43 -21.80 -5.87
C GLY A 114 -0.06 -23.02 -5.09
N GLY A 115 -1.37 -23.26 -5.10
CA GLY A 115 -1.96 -24.46 -4.49
C GLY A 115 -1.42 -25.76 -5.10
N SER A 116 -1.26 -25.81 -6.42
CA SER A 116 -0.71 -26.97 -7.13
C SER A 116 0.73 -27.27 -6.72
N ILE A 117 1.57 -26.24 -6.49
CA ILE A 117 2.94 -26.43 -5.99
C ILE A 117 2.92 -27.12 -4.62
N ALA A 118 2.10 -26.64 -3.68
CA ALA A 118 1.98 -27.24 -2.35
C ALA A 118 1.48 -28.70 -2.42
N LEU A 119 0.45 -28.93 -3.24
CA LEU A 119 -0.16 -30.24 -3.46
C LEU A 119 0.81 -31.26 -4.08
N ILE A 120 1.61 -30.84 -5.06
CA ILE A 120 2.65 -31.68 -5.67
C ILE A 120 3.77 -31.94 -4.65
N GLY A 121 4.18 -30.92 -3.89
CA GLY A 121 5.15 -31.05 -2.81
C GLY A 121 4.78 -32.13 -1.80
N GLN A 122 3.53 -32.09 -1.32
CA GLN A 122 2.99 -33.10 -0.41
C GLN A 122 2.94 -34.49 -1.07
N MET A 123 2.46 -34.60 -2.32
CA MET A 123 2.29 -35.88 -3.01
C MET A 123 3.61 -36.63 -3.26
N TYR A 124 4.69 -35.89 -3.55
CA TYR A 124 6.02 -36.47 -3.80
C TYR A 124 6.93 -36.44 -2.58
N HIS A 125 6.43 -36.04 -1.41
CA HIS A 125 7.23 -35.87 -0.19
C HIS A 125 8.50 -35.06 -0.45
N LEU A 126 8.38 -33.98 -1.23
CA LEU A 126 9.50 -33.11 -1.51
C LEU A 126 9.88 -32.38 -0.22
N SER A 127 11.08 -32.66 0.29
CA SER A 127 11.70 -31.97 1.43
C SER A 127 12.18 -30.56 1.03
N GLY A 128 11.27 -29.74 0.49
CA GLY A 128 11.57 -28.38 0.03
C GLY A 128 11.27 -27.33 1.09
N ASP A 129 12.06 -26.27 1.12
CA ASP A 129 11.80 -25.06 1.92
C ASP A 129 10.52 -24.38 1.39
N GLU A 130 9.56 -24.09 2.27
CA GLU A 130 8.32 -23.38 1.94
C GLU A 130 8.59 -22.06 1.23
N ALA A 131 9.70 -21.40 1.58
CA ALA A 131 10.11 -20.16 0.95
C ALA A 131 10.49 -20.33 -0.53
N SER A 132 11.03 -21.49 -0.93
CA SER A 132 11.34 -21.79 -2.33
C SER A 132 10.07 -21.98 -3.18
N ALA A 133 9.01 -22.54 -2.57
CA ALA A 133 7.70 -22.66 -3.21
C ALA A 133 7.07 -21.28 -3.46
N LEU A 134 7.17 -20.36 -2.49
CA LEU A 134 6.71 -18.97 -2.65
C LEU A 134 7.47 -18.21 -3.74
N ILE A 135 8.80 -18.39 -3.86
CA ILE A 135 9.57 -17.78 -4.97
C ILE A 135 9.06 -18.29 -6.31
N THR A 136 8.87 -19.61 -6.44
CA THR A 136 8.40 -20.24 -7.68
C THR A 136 6.99 -19.76 -8.03
N TRP A 137 6.11 -19.68 -7.03
CA TRP A 137 4.76 -19.16 -7.18
C TRP A 137 4.75 -17.69 -7.62
N GLY A 138 5.54 -16.85 -6.94
CA GLY A 138 5.67 -15.43 -7.25
C GLY A 138 6.24 -15.21 -8.65
N ALA A 139 7.27 -15.96 -9.05
CA ALA A 139 7.87 -15.88 -10.38
C ALA A 139 6.87 -16.26 -11.49
N GLY A 140 6.13 -17.36 -11.32
CA GLY A 140 5.09 -17.74 -12.28
C GLY A 140 3.96 -16.72 -12.37
N THR A 141 3.54 -16.15 -11.24
CA THR A 141 2.51 -15.11 -11.20
C THR A 141 2.99 -13.81 -11.84
N ALA A 142 4.25 -13.43 -11.62
CA ALA A 142 4.87 -12.25 -12.23
C ALA A 142 5.03 -12.42 -13.75
N LEU A 143 5.43 -13.61 -14.20
CA LEU A 143 5.49 -13.94 -15.63
C LEU A 143 4.11 -13.85 -16.28
N ALA A 144 3.08 -14.40 -15.65
CA ALA A 144 1.70 -14.28 -16.10
C ALA A 144 1.25 -12.80 -16.14
N ALA A 145 1.61 -12.00 -15.13
CA ALA A 145 1.31 -10.58 -15.09
C ALA A 145 1.92 -9.83 -16.30
N VAL A 146 3.17 -10.14 -16.66
CA VAL A 146 3.87 -9.56 -17.81
C VAL A 146 3.24 -9.98 -19.12
N ALA A 147 2.99 -11.29 -19.30
CA ALA A 147 2.43 -11.86 -20.53
C ALA A 147 1.01 -11.36 -20.81
N LEU A 148 0.18 -11.28 -19.76
CA LEU A 148 -1.23 -10.93 -19.86
C LEU A 148 -1.49 -9.42 -19.65
N ARG A 149 -0.42 -8.66 -19.34
CA ARG A 149 -0.46 -7.23 -18.99
C ARG A 149 -1.55 -6.91 -17.95
N SER A 150 -1.57 -7.70 -16.89
CA SER A 150 -2.58 -7.63 -15.83
C SER A 150 -2.07 -6.86 -14.61
N SER A 151 -2.79 -5.80 -14.24
CA SER A 151 -2.50 -5.05 -13.00
C SER A 151 -2.80 -5.87 -11.73
N PRO A 152 -3.95 -6.57 -11.61
CA PRO A 152 -4.22 -7.45 -10.47
C PRO A 152 -3.15 -8.53 -10.26
N LEU A 153 -2.66 -9.17 -11.33
CA LEU A 153 -1.60 -10.17 -11.20
C LEU A 153 -0.27 -9.56 -10.72
N THR A 154 0.06 -8.33 -11.12
CA THR A 154 1.24 -7.64 -10.55
C THR A 154 1.07 -7.42 -9.05
N VAL A 155 -0.12 -6.95 -8.61
CA VAL A 155 -0.41 -6.78 -7.17
C VAL A 155 -0.30 -8.11 -6.42
N ALA A 156 -0.87 -9.18 -6.97
CA ALA A 156 -0.76 -10.53 -6.39
C ALA A 156 0.71 -10.99 -6.29
N SER A 157 1.52 -10.71 -7.32
CA SER A 157 2.95 -11.05 -7.31
C SER A 157 3.71 -10.32 -6.21
N VAL A 158 3.40 -9.04 -5.96
CA VAL A 158 3.94 -8.27 -4.85
C VAL A 158 3.49 -8.86 -3.51
N GLY A 159 2.20 -9.19 -3.36
CA GLY A 159 1.70 -9.82 -2.14
C GLY A 159 2.35 -11.19 -1.84
N ILE A 160 2.66 -11.99 -2.87
CA ILE A 160 3.41 -13.24 -2.71
C ILE A 160 4.86 -12.97 -2.29
N ALA A 161 5.50 -11.94 -2.85
CA ALA A 161 6.85 -11.52 -2.43
C ALA A 161 6.85 -11.02 -0.97
N ASP A 162 5.81 -10.31 -0.54
CA ASP A 162 5.64 -9.88 0.85
C ASP A 162 5.42 -11.07 1.78
N ALA A 163 4.62 -12.05 1.38
CA ALA A 163 4.44 -13.29 2.13
C ALA A 163 5.77 -14.05 2.30
N TRP A 164 6.59 -14.08 1.25
CA TRP A 164 7.94 -14.65 1.31
C TRP A 164 8.85 -13.87 2.28
N LEU A 165 8.81 -12.54 2.22
CA LEU A 165 9.57 -11.69 3.13
C LEU A 165 9.18 -11.91 4.59
N VAL A 166 7.88 -11.99 4.87
CA VAL A 166 7.36 -12.23 6.22
C VAL A 166 7.76 -13.62 6.72
N LEU A 167 7.62 -14.66 5.88
CA LEU A 167 8.02 -16.03 6.23
C LEU A 167 9.51 -16.08 6.59
N LYS A 168 10.38 -15.53 5.73
CA LYS A 168 11.82 -15.46 6.01
C LYS A 168 12.15 -14.57 7.20
N GLY A 169 11.42 -13.47 7.41
CA GLY A 169 11.56 -12.62 8.59
C GLY A 169 11.21 -13.35 9.89
N PHE A 170 10.22 -14.24 9.89
CA PHE A 170 9.88 -15.08 11.04
C PHE A 170 10.88 -16.21 11.27
N ASP A 171 11.31 -16.89 10.20
CA ASP A 171 12.34 -17.95 10.29
C ASP A 171 13.73 -17.37 10.64
N TYR A 172 13.96 -16.09 10.37
CA TYR A 172 15.17 -15.36 10.77
C TYR A 172 15.37 -15.34 12.29
N PHE A 173 14.29 -15.19 13.08
CA PHE A 173 14.36 -15.31 14.54
C PHE A 173 14.89 -16.69 14.99
N ARG A 174 15.03 -17.67 14.07
CA ARG A 174 15.58 -19.00 14.29
C ARG A 174 16.94 -19.28 13.61
N GLN A 175 17.71 -18.24 13.24
CA GLN A 175 19.10 -18.30 12.72
C GLN A 175 19.28 -18.60 11.20
N THR A 176 18.55 -17.91 10.31
CA THR A 176 18.80 -17.96 8.85
C THR A 176 19.40 -16.66 8.31
N GLU A 177 19.91 -16.63 7.08
CA GLU A 177 20.43 -15.41 6.45
C GLU A 177 19.32 -14.38 6.18
N PHE A 178 19.63 -13.09 6.34
CA PHE A 178 18.68 -12.00 6.07
C PHE A 178 18.22 -11.97 4.59
N PRO A 179 16.92 -11.78 4.29
CA PRO A 179 16.33 -11.96 2.95
C PRO A 179 16.67 -10.85 1.92
N ARG A 180 17.96 -10.67 1.60
CA ARG A 180 18.48 -9.67 0.63
C ARG A 180 17.89 -9.81 -0.78
N LEU A 181 17.47 -11.01 -1.16
CA LEU A 181 16.78 -11.29 -2.43
C LEU A 181 15.51 -10.46 -2.62
N PHE A 182 14.86 -10.02 -1.53
CA PHE A 182 13.67 -9.18 -1.60
C PHE A 182 13.91 -7.89 -2.38
N VAL A 183 15.08 -7.26 -2.24
CA VAL A 183 15.41 -6.01 -2.94
C VAL A 183 15.40 -6.23 -4.46
N VAL A 184 15.96 -7.35 -4.92
CA VAL A 184 15.96 -7.71 -6.34
C VAL A 184 14.53 -7.98 -6.83
N MET A 185 13.73 -8.70 -6.04
CA MET A 185 12.31 -8.95 -6.35
C MET A 185 11.52 -7.63 -6.44
N ALA A 186 11.69 -6.73 -5.48
CA ALA A 186 11.03 -5.43 -5.46
C ALA A 186 11.41 -4.59 -6.69
N LEU A 187 12.69 -4.56 -7.09
CA LEU A 187 13.14 -3.84 -8.29
C LEU A 187 12.52 -4.41 -9.57
N VAL A 188 12.50 -5.73 -9.71
CA VAL A 188 11.89 -6.42 -10.87
C VAL A 188 10.37 -6.16 -10.91
N LEU A 189 9.69 -6.31 -9.77
CA LEU A 189 8.24 -6.06 -9.69
C LEU A 189 7.90 -4.59 -9.91
N PHE A 190 8.78 -3.67 -9.49
CA PHE A 190 8.63 -2.24 -9.77
C PHE A 190 8.73 -1.98 -11.28
N ALA A 191 9.69 -2.58 -11.99
CA ALA A 191 9.77 -2.50 -13.45
C ALA A 191 8.51 -3.10 -14.12
N ILE A 192 8.04 -4.26 -13.67
CA ILE A 192 6.82 -4.90 -14.17
C ILE A 192 5.59 -4.00 -13.96
N SER A 193 5.53 -3.24 -12.87
CA SER A 193 4.42 -2.34 -12.57
C SER A 193 4.27 -1.19 -13.59
N PHE A 194 5.35 -0.79 -14.26
CA PHE A 194 5.29 0.16 -15.39
C PHE A 194 4.71 -0.51 -16.62
N TRP A 195 5.15 -1.75 -16.91
CA TRP A 195 4.66 -2.53 -18.04
C TRP A 195 3.16 -2.82 -17.94
N THR A 196 2.69 -3.21 -16.76
CA THR A 196 1.26 -3.50 -16.50
C THR A 196 0.44 -2.26 -16.14
N ARG A 197 1.09 -1.08 -16.08
CA ARG A 197 0.49 0.22 -15.68
C ARG A 197 -0.23 0.15 -14.33
N SER A 198 0.25 -0.69 -13.42
CA SER A 198 -0.36 -0.89 -12.10
C SER A 198 0.15 0.15 -11.09
N GLN A 199 -0.69 1.12 -10.75
CA GLN A 199 -0.40 2.09 -9.68
C GLN A 199 -0.51 1.44 -8.30
N ALA A 200 -1.48 0.54 -8.11
CA ALA A 200 -1.68 -0.18 -6.86
C ALA A 200 -0.43 -1.01 -6.48
N ALA A 201 0.19 -1.68 -7.46
CA ALA A 201 1.41 -2.44 -7.22
C ALA A 201 2.57 -1.53 -6.77
N ARG A 202 2.71 -0.33 -7.33
CA ARG A 202 3.76 0.62 -6.93
C ARG A 202 3.59 1.11 -5.49
N HIS A 203 2.35 1.42 -5.12
CA HIS A 203 2.03 1.76 -3.73
C HIS A 203 2.42 0.63 -2.79
N LEU A 204 2.00 -0.60 -3.12
CA LEU A 204 2.31 -1.76 -2.30
C LEU A 204 3.82 -1.99 -2.21
N ILE A 205 4.56 -1.95 -3.32
CA ILE A 205 6.03 -2.12 -3.33
C ILE A 205 6.73 -1.08 -2.45
N ILE A 206 6.32 0.18 -2.48
CA ILE A 206 6.94 1.22 -1.62
C ILE A 206 6.69 0.91 -0.14
N LEU A 207 5.46 0.50 0.21
CA LEU A 207 5.14 0.07 1.58
C LEU A 207 5.94 -1.18 1.98
N SER A 208 6.11 -2.13 1.06
CA SER A 208 6.91 -3.33 1.30
C SER A 208 8.39 -3.03 1.47
N ILE A 209 8.94 -2.04 0.75
CA ILE A 209 10.33 -1.58 0.96
C ILE A 209 10.48 -0.93 2.34
N ILE A 210 9.53 -0.08 2.76
CA ILE A 210 9.55 0.50 4.11
C ILE A 210 9.52 -0.62 5.16
N PHE A 211 8.64 -1.62 4.98
CA PHE A 211 8.56 -2.78 5.86
C PHE A 211 9.85 -3.61 5.87
N TYR A 212 10.46 -3.86 4.70
CA TYR A 212 11.75 -4.52 4.59
C TYR A 212 12.85 -3.78 5.35
N LEU A 213 12.89 -2.44 5.29
CA LEU A 213 13.86 -1.63 6.02
C LEU A 213 13.65 -1.69 7.54
N VAL A 214 12.39 -1.80 8.00
CA VAL A 214 12.10 -2.05 9.41
C VAL A 214 12.67 -3.39 9.84
N LEU A 215 12.44 -4.46 9.08
CA LEU A 215 13.02 -5.78 9.37
C LEU A 215 14.55 -5.75 9.34
N PHE A 216 15.14 -5.01 8.40
CA PHE A 216 16.59 -4.88 8.26
C PHE A 216 17.22 -4.16 9.44
N ALA A 217 16.56 -3.14 9.97
CA ALA A 217 17.02 -2.38 11.13
C ALA A 217 16.89 -3.14 12.46
N ILE A 218 16.09 -4.21 12.52
CA ILE A 218 16.07 -5.10 13.69
C ILE A 218 17.37 -5.92 13.76
N ASP A 219 17.97 -6.20 12.60
CA ASP A 219 19.17 -7.03 12.48
C ASP A 219 20.48 -6.21 12.49
N HIS A 220 20.44 -5.01 11.91
CA HIS A 220 21.59 -4.12 11.81
C HIS A 220 21.49 -2.98 12.84
N ASP A 221 22.50 -2.12 12.90
CA ASP A 221 22.45 -0.90 13.69
C ASP A 221 21.22 -0.06 13.26
N THR A 222 20.23 0.03 14.16
CA THR A 222 18.95 0.71 13.93
C THR A 222 19.16 2.13 13.39
N LEU A 223 20.15 2.87 13.92
CA LEU A 223 20.39 4.26 13.54
C LEU A 223 20.98 4.36 12.13
N GLN A 224 21.83 3.40 11.73
CA GLN A 224 22.41 3.35 10.38
C GLN A 224 21.35 3.11 9.29
N VAL A 225 20.23 2.48 9.63
CA VAL A 225 19.11 2.27 8.71
C VAL A 225 18.08 3.40 8.81
N ALA A 226 17.73 3.80 10.04
CA ALA A 226 16.67 4.76 10.30
C ALA A 226 17.03 6.18 9.84
N VAL A 227 18.27 6.65 10.09
CA VAL A 227 18.68 8.02 9.72
C VAL A 227 18.64 8.23 8.20
N PRO A 228 19.20 7.34 7.35
CA PRO A 228 19.03 7.44 5.91
C PRO A 228 17.58 7.36 5.46
N LEU A 229 16.75 6.51 6.09
CA LEU A 229 15.32 6.42 5.77
C LEU A 229 14.60 7.74 6.05
N VAL A 230 14.86 8.39 7.19
CA VAL A 230 14.30 9.71 7.53
C VAL A 230 14.75 10.76 6.51
N ALA A 231 16.05 10.83 6.22
CA ALA A 231 16.60 11.81 5.29
C ALA A 231 16.07 11.62 3.85
N ALA A 232 16.09 10.40 3.33
CA ALA A 232 15.57 10.08 2.01
C ALA A 232 14.06 10.37 1.92
N SER A 233 13.30 10.01 2.96
CA SER A 233 11.85 10.28 3.01
C SER A 233 11.54 11.78 3.06
N ALA A 234 12.29 12.56 3.83
CA ALA A 234 12.14 14.02 3.87
C ALA A 234 12.47 14.66 2.51
N LEU A 235 13.56 14.23 1.85
CA LEU A 235 13.94 14.68 0.51
C LEU A 235 12.88 14.33 -0.54
N LEU A 236 12.35 13.09 -0.50
CA LEU A 236 11.27 12.65 -1.37
C LEU A 236 9.98 13.44 -1.13
N PHE A 237 9.67 13.78 0.13
CA PHE A 237 8.51 14.60 0.47
C PHE A 237 8.65 16.00 -0.14
N VAL A 238 9.79 16.66 0.08
CA VAL A 238 10.08 17.98 -0.49
C VAL A 238 10.04 17.94 -2.02
N ALA A 239 10.70 16.97 -2.65
CA ALA A 239 10.69 16.80 -4.10
C ALA A 239 9.25 16.58 -4.62
N ALA A 240 8.44 15.78 -3.94
CA ALA A 240 7.07 15.50 -4.35
C ALA A 240 6.13 16.72 -4.23
N ILE A 241 6.42 17.66 -3.32
CA ILE A 241 5.65 18.91 -3.16
C ILE A 241 6.09 19.96 -4.17
N PHE A 242 7.39 20.21 -4.30
CA PHE A 242 7.91 21.31 -5.12
C PHE A 242 8.16 20.95 -6.58
N ALA A 243 8.34 19.66 -6.88
CA ALA A 243 8.60 19.14 -8.22
C ALA A 243 7.61 18.00 -8.56
N SER A 244 6.32 18.22 -8.25
CA SER A 244 5.26 17.21 -8.37
C SER A 244 5.15 16.62 -9.79
N GLU A 245 5.22 17.45 -10.85
CA GLU A 245 5.14 16.99 -12.24
C GLU A 245 6.29 16.05 -12.67
N PRO A 246 7.58 16.42 -12.57
CA PRO A 246 8.67 15.53 -12.97
C PRO A 246 8.73 14.29 -12.09
N VAL A 247 8.43 14.40 -10.80
CA VAL A 247 8.41 13.27 -9.87
C VAL A 247 7.30 12.29 -10.24
N ASP A 248 6.09 12.77 -10.53
CA ASP A 248 5.00 11.88 -10.93
C ASP A 248 5.19 11.29 -12.33
N LYS A 249 5.91 11.97 -13.24
CA LYS A 249 6.31 11.36 -14.54
C LYS A 249 7.20 10.13 -14.34
N VAL A 250 8.10 10.17 -13.36
CA VAL A 250 9.02 9.06 -13.06
C VAL A 250 8.31 7.95 -12.29
N VAL A 251 7.64 8.27 -11.18
CA VAL A 251 7.11 7.23 -10.28
C VAL A 251 5.67 6.81 -10.66
N GLN A 252 4.91 7.70 -11.32
CA GLN A 252 3.51 7.57 -11.75
C GLN A 252 2.59 7.02 -10.66
N LEU A 253 2.64 7.66 -9.49
CA LEU A 253 1.81 7.35 -8.32
C LEU A 253 0.52 8.18 -8.28
N GLY A 254 0.29 9.05 -9.26
CA GLY A 254 -0.86 9.95 -9.30
C GLY A 254 -0.79 10.99 -8.18
N GLY A 255 0.41 11.55 -7.93
CA GLY A 255 0.62 12.60 -6.93
C GLY A 255 0.57 12.13 -5.48
N ARG A 256 0.58 10.81 -5.23
CA ARG A 256 0.48 10.21 -3.88
C ARG A 256 1.84 9.90 -3.24
N LEU A 257 2.95 10.31 -3.85
CA LEU A 257 4.28 10.15 -3.26
C LEU A 257 4.44 10.85 -1.89
N PRO A 258 3.92 12.07 -1.64
CA PRO A 258 4.04 12.73 -0.34
C PRO A 258 3.49 11.88 0.80
N LEU A 259 2.44 11.08 0.55
CA LEU A 259 1.88 10.18 1.54
C LEU A 259 2.88 9.09 1.94
N HIS A 260 3.54 8.45 0.97
CA HIS A 260 4.47 7.35 1.23
C HIS A 260 5.78 7.88 1.85
N ALA A 261 6.22 9.06 1.40
CA ALA A 261 7.33 9.78 2.00
C ALA A 261 7.05 10.14 3.47
N LEU A 262 5.83 10.59 3.81
CA LEU A 262 5.46 10.82 5.20
C LEU A 262 5.46 9.52 6.02
N ILE A 263 4.94 8.42 5.48
CA ILE A 263 4.99 7.11 6.16
C ILE A 263 6.44 6.71 6.45
N GLY A 264 7.31 6.73 5.43
CA GLY A 264 8.73 6.39 5.60
C GLY A 264 9.44 7.29 6.61
N PHE A 265 9.16 8.60 6.60
CA PHE A 265 9.70 9.57 7.54
C PHE A 265 9.29 9.25 8.99
N LEU A 266 7.99 9.03 9.23
CA LEU A 266 7.46 8.69 10.55
C LEU A 266 7.96 7.33 11.03
N THR A 267 8.05 6.33 10.15
CA THR A 267 8.60 5.02 10.49
C THR A 267 10.07 5.12 10.88
N GLY A 268 10.90 5.85 10.13
CA GLY A 268 12.30 6.04 10.47
C GLY A 268 12.50 6.76 11.81
N LEU A 269 11.70 7.80 12.09
CA LEU A 269 11.74 8.49 13.38
C LEU A 269 11.28 7.61 14.54
N ALA A 270 10.23 6.82 14.34
CA ALA A 270 9.79 5.85 15.34
C ALA A 270 10.91 4.86 15.68
N MET A 271 11.63 4.36 14.68
CA MET A 271 12.78 3.47 14.89
C MET A 271 13.89 4.14 15.71
N VAL A 272 14.24 5.39 15.39
CA VAL A 272 15.20 6.18 16.18
C VAL A 272 14.73 6.34 17.62
N GLN A 273 13.44 6.67 17.82
CA GLN A 273 12.86 6.85 19.15
C GLN A 273 12.87 5.56 19.97
N PHE A 274 12.51 4.41 19.39
CA PHE A 274 12.55 3.12 20.09
C PHE A 274 13.98 2.75 20.52
N GLU A 275 14.96 2.95 19.64
CA GLU A 275 16.38 2.71 19.95
C GLU A 275 16.90 3.61 21.07
N LEU A 276 16.49 4.88 21.09
CA LEU A 276 16.91 5.86 22.10
C LEU A 276 16.14 5.71 23.42
N ALA A 277 14.87 5.31 23.39
CA ALA A 277 14.04 5.13 24.57
C ALA A 277 14.49 3.95 25.44
N GLY A 278 15.15 2.94 24.87
CA GLY A 278 15.68 1.79 25.61
C GLY A 278 16.91 2.07 26.47
N LYS A 279 17.60 3.21 26.23
CA LYS A 279 18.77 3.64 27.00
C LYS A 279 18.26 4.50 28.15
N SER A 280 18.43 4.01 29.38
CA SER A 280 17.75 4.42 30.64
C SER A 280 18.00 5.84 31.16
N THR A 281 18.28 6.80 30.29
CA THR A 281 18.38 8.22 30.62
C THR A 281 17.58 8.96 29.58
N TYR A 282 16.80 9.95 30.00
CA TYR A 282 16.12 10.91 29.12
C TYR A 282 17.16 11.62 28.25
N ASP A 283 17.59 10.97 27.17
CA ASP A 283 18.68 11.46 26.34
C ASP A 283 18.13 12.57 25.46
N SER A 284 18.90 13.64 25.33
CA SER A 284 18.62 14.77 24.43
C SER A 284 18.27 14.30 23.01
N GLY A 285 18.76 13.13 22.60
CA GLY A 285 18.41 12.44 21.35
C GLY A 285 16.92 12.08 21.20
N PHE A 286 16.26 11.56 22.24
CA PHE A 286 14.83 11.20 22.15
C PHE A 286 13.96 12.44 21.99
N ALA A 287 14.21 13.47 22.81
CA ALA A 287 13.48 14.73 22.74
C ALA A 287 13.67 15.43 21.38
N THR A 288 14.88 15.40 20.83
CA THR A 288 15.15 15.95 19.48
C THR A 288 14.45 15.14 18.39
N ALA A 289 14.47 13.80 18.45
CA ALA A 289 13.74 12.95 17.50
C ALA A 289 12.22 13.24 17.55
N SER A 290 11.62 13.34 18.74
CA SER A 290 10.20 13.72 18.90
C SER A 290 9.89 15.12 18.39
N ALA A 291 10.76 16.10 18.65
CA ALA A 291 10.59 17.45 18.11
C ALA A 291 10.64 17.46 16.58
N VAL A 292 11.55 16.68 15.97
CA VAL A 292 11.65 16.52 14.51
C VAL A 292 10.42 15.82 13.94
N ALA A 293 9.89 14.80 14.62
CA ALA A 293 8.66 14.11 14.22
C ALA A 293 7.46 15.07 14.19
N LEU A 294 7.25 15.81 15.28
CA LEU A 294 6.17 16.80 15.38
C LEU A 294 6.32 17.91 14.33
N ALA A 295 7.53 18.43 14.14
CA ALA A 295 7.80 19.45 13.13
C ALA A 295 7.52 18.92 11.71
N GLY A 296 7.93 17.68 11.41
CA GLY A 296 7.66 17.02 10.13
C GLY A 296 6.17 16.79 9.87
N ILE A 297 5.39 16.39 10.89
CA ILE A 297 3.93 16.26 10.79
C ILE A 297 3.29 17.60 10.48
N VAL A 298 3.66 18.66 11.20
CA VAL A 298 3.14 20.01 10.98
C VAL A 298 3.49 20.49 9.57
N ALA A 299 4.75 20.32 9.15
CA ALA A 299 5.20 20.66 7.79
C ALA A 299 4.40 19.89 6.73
N ALA A 300 4.15 18.59 6.93
CA ALA A 300 3.39 17.79 5.98
C ALA A 300 1.93 18.26 5.85
N ILE A 301 1.30 18.65 6.97
CA ILE A 301 -0.06 19.22 6.97
C ILE A 301 -0.08 20.58 6.26
N MET A 302 0.89 21.45 6.56
CA MET A 302 0.96 22.80 5.99
C MET A 302 1.22 22.77 4.48
N LEU A 303 2.13 21.92 4.03
CA LEU A 303 2.59 21.87 2.64
C LEU A 303 1.66 21.04 1.74
N GLY A 304 1.19 19.88 2.19
CA GLY A 304 0.42 18.93 1.36
C GLY A 304 -0.97 18.58 1.89
N GLY A 305 -1.32 18.99 3.10
CA GLY A 305 -2.56 18.57 3.77
C GLY A 305 -3.84 19.11 3.12
N ARG A 306 -3.75 20.20 2.36
CA ARG A 306 -4.91 20.77 1.63
C ARG A 306 -5.36 19.86 0.50
N GLU A 307 -4.41 19.24 -0.21
CA GLU A 307 -4.64 18.53 -1.46
C GLU A 307 -4.91 17.04 -1.25
N SER A 308 -4.37 16.45 -0.18
CA SER A 308 -4.50 15.02 0.08
C SER A 308 -5.17 14.71 1.42
N ARG A 309 -6.41 14.17 1.35
CA ARG A 309 -7.10 13.63 2.54
C ARG A 309 -6.32 12.48 3.18
N GLY A 310 -5.68 11.63 2.37
CA GLY A 310 -4.88 10.51 2.87
C GLY A 310 -3.67 11.00 3.66
N LEU A 311 -2.98 12.04 3.18
CA LEU A 311 -1.84 12.64 3.88
C LEU A 311 -2.26 13.18 5.25
N ARG A 312 -3.41 13.85 5.35
CA ARG A 312 -3.94 14.32 6.64
C ARG A 312 -4.18 13.18 7.61
N TRP A 313 -4.81 12.10 7.15
CA TRP A 313 -5.07 10.93 8.00
C TRP A 313 -3.78 10.29 8.51
N VAL A 314 -2.77 10.13 7.66
CA VAL A 314 -1.46 9.63 8.08
C VAL A 314 -0.79 10.59 9.07
N ALA A 315 -0.86 11.90 8.83
CA ALA A 315 -0.30 12.91 9.74
C ALA A 315 -0.98 12.89 11.11
N TYR A 316 -2.32 12.76 11.17
CA TYR A 316 -3.05 12.64 12.43
C TYR A 316 -2.77 11.32 13.16
N ALA A 317 -2.68 10.22 12.42
CA ALA A 317 -2.29 8.93 13.01
C ALA A 317 -0.86 8.97 13.57
N GLY A 318 0.08 9.55 12.81
CA GLY A 318 1.45 9.79 13.25
C GLY A 318 1.53 10.69 14.48
N PHE A 319 0.72 11.75 14.52
CA PHE A 319 0.63 12.64 15.69
C PHE A 319 0.11 11.92 16.93
N ALA A 320 -0.97 11.14 16.79
CA ALA A 320 -1.51 10.37 17.90
C ALA A 320 -0.51 9.31 18.41
N PHE A 321 0.20 8.65 17.49
CA PHE A 321 1.25 7.70 17.81
C PHE A 321 2.44 8.36 18.53
N GLU A 322 2.89 9.52 18.05
CA GLU A 322 3.95 10.32 18.66
C GLU A 322 3.60 10.71 20.10
N LEU A 323 2.38 11.21 20.34
CA LEU A 323 1.91 11.50 21.70
C LEU A 323 1.90 10.27 22.60
N ALA A 324 1.52 9.11 22.07
CA ALA A 324 1.51 7.86 22.82
C ALA A 324 2.94 7.42 23.20
N ILE A 325 3.90 7.54 22.27
CA ILE A 325 5.31 7.22 22.55
C ILE A 325 5.87 8.15 23.63
N ILE A 326 5.68 9.47 23.49
CA ILE A 326 6.19 10.44 24.47
C ILE A 326 5.55 10.17 25.84
N TYR A 327 4.26 9.87 25.88
CA TYR A 327 3.54 9.50 27.10
C TYR A 327 4.13 8.27 27.79
N VAL A 328 4.35 7.18 27.04
CA VAL A 328 4.89 5.92 27.59
C VAL A 328 6.29 6.12 28.17
N VAL A 329 7.16 6.85 27.45
CA VAL A 329 8.53 7.12 27.92
C VAL A 329 8.51 8.01 29.18
N MET A 330 7.63 9.01 29.23
CA MET A 330 7.55 9.92 30.39
C MET A 330 6.87 9.31 31.62
N LEU A 331 5.99 8.33 31.44
CA LEU A 331 5.42 7.56 32.55
C LEU A 331 6.49 6.76 33.31
N GLN A 332 7.59 6.38 32.67
CA GLN A 332 8.69 5.69 33.34
C GLN A 332 9.48 6.61 34.29
N SER A 333 9.37 7.94 34.14
CA SER A 333 10.08 8.96 34.94
C SER A 333 9.12 9.72 35.87
N MET A 334 8.51 9.04 36.86
CA MET A 334 7.35 9.50 37.66
C MET A 334 7.47 10.80 38.49
N LEU A 335 8.50 11.63 38.36
CA LEU A 335 8.57 12.96 39.00
C LEU A 335 8.53 14.14 38.02
N ASP A 336 8.91 13.94 36.74
CA ASP A 336 8.84 14.97 35.69
C ASP A 336 7.54 14.90 34.86
N THR A 337 6.74 13.85 35.04
CA THR A 337 5.57 13.55 34.20
C THR A 337 4.46 14.60 34.31
N ALA A 338 4.26 15.20 35.49
CA ALA A 338 3.23 16.23 35.68
C ALA A 338 3.53 17.54 34.94
N GLY A 339 4.81 17.95 34.89
CA GLY A 339 5.24 19.14 34.14
C GLY A 339 5.10 18.97 32.63
N PHE A 340 5.39 17.75 32.15
CA PHE A 340 5.13 17.42 30.75
C PHE A 340 3.65 17.42 30.41
N PHE A 341 2.77 16.81 31.23
CA PHE A 341 1.34 16.80 30.94
C PHE A 341 0.77 18.19 30.79
N LEU A 342 1.23 19.12 31.63
CA LEU A 342 0.86 20.53 31.54
C LEU A 342 1.36 21.14 30.22
N ALA A 343 2.63 20.92 29.85
CA ALA A 343 3.21 21.45 28.63
C ALA A 343 2.58 20.86 27.36
N ALA A 344 2.33 19.55 27.34
CA ALA A 344 1.68 18.82 26.26
C ALA A 344 0.23 19.25 26.09
N ALA A 345 -0.54 19.41 27.19
CA ALA A 345 -1.91 19.92 27.13
C ALA A 345 -1.97 21.34 26.55
N VAL A 346 -1.02 22.21 26.91
CA VAL A 346 -0.90 23.57 26.36
C VAL A 346 -0.53 23.54 24.88
N LEU A 347 0.46 22.75 24.48
CA LEU A 347 0.87 22.57 23.08
C LEU A 347 -0.26 22.01 22.22
N LEU A 348 -0.96 20.99 22.72
CA LEU A 348 -2.13 20.40 22.07
C LEU A 348 -3.27 21.40 21.93
N GLY A 349 -3.52 22.21 22.97
CA GLY A 349 -4.49 23.29 22.93
C GLY A 349 -4.15 24.33 21.87
N ILE A 350 -2.88 24.76 21.80
CA ILE A 350 -2.40 25.70 20.78
C ILE A 350 -2.53 25.10 19.38
N LEU A 351 -2.09 23.85 19.18
CA LEU A 351 -2.17 23.18 17.89
C LEU A 351 -3.63 22.99 17.44
N ALA A 352 -4.51 22.60 18.35
CA ALA A 352 -5.95 22.50 18.08
C ALA A 352 -6.54 23.84 17.65
N LEU A 353 -6.18 24.94 18.34
CA LEU A 353 -6.62 26.28 17.95
C LEU A 353 -6.08 26.70 16.58
N VAL A 354 -4.82 26.36 16.27
CA VAL A 354 -4.22 26.63 14.95
C VAL A 354 -4.93 25.83 13.86
N ILE A 355 -5.17 24.53 14.07
CA ILE A 355 -5.88 23.67 13.12
C ILE A 355 -7.30 24.20 12.90
N ILE A 356 -8.05 24.51 13.97
CA ILE A 356 -9.41 25.07 13.86
C ILE A 356 -9.40 26.39 13.10
N ARG A 357 -8.40 27.25 13.33
CA ARG A 357 -8.28 28.55 12.64
C ARG A 357 -7.91 28.39 11.18
N ILE A 358 -7.07 27.42 10.84
CA ILE A 358 -6.71 27.07 9.46
C ILE A 358 -7.93 26.46 8.75
N GLU A 359 -8.63 25.52 9.37
CA GLU A 359 -9.85 24.91 8.81
C GLU A 359 -10.95 25.94 8.58
N LYS A 360 -11.16 26.87 9.52
CA LYS A 360 -12.11 27.99 9.34
C LYS A 360 -11.71 28.91 8.18
N ARG A 361 -10.42 29.18 7.98
CA ARG A 361 -9.92 29.97 6.84
C ARG A 361 -9.98 29.22 5.51
N MET A 362 -9.90 27.89 5.56
CA MET A 362 -10.02 27.02 4.38
C MET A 362 -11.46 26.83 3.94
N ASN A 363 -12.41 26.84 4.89
CA ASN A 363 -13.83 26.66 4.64
C ASN A 363 -14.60 27.99 4.51
N ALA A 364 -13.93 29.14 4.68
CA ALA A 364 -14.54 30.44 4.42
C ALA A 364 -14.81 30.59 2.91
N PRO A 365 -16.06 30.87 2.49
CA PRO A 365 -16.35 31.22 1.10
C PRO A 365 -15.47 32.40 0.71
N ARG A 366 -14.85 32.36 -0.48
CA ARG A 366 -14.28 33.57 -1.09
C ARG A 366 -15.41 34.59 -1.12
N ALA A 367 -15.25 35.69 -0.38
CA ALA A 367 -16.11 36.83 -0.53
C ALA A 367 -15.97 37.31 -1.98
N GLU A 368 -16.91 36.90 -2.83
CA GLU A 368 -17.21 37.64 -4.03
C GLU A 368 -17.46 39.08 -3.62
N GLY A 369 -16.74 39.99 -4.25
CA GLY A 369 -16.81 41.41 -3.96
C GLY A 369 -18.25 41.89 -4.04
N ALA A 370 -18.74 42.45 -2.94
CA ALA A 370 -19.90 43.32 -2.93
C ALA A 370 -19.40 44.76 -3.06
N ALA A 371 -19.47 45.24 -4.31
CA ALA A 371 -19.64 46.60 -4.81
C ALA A 371 -19.38 47.81 -3.89
N ALA A 372 -18.53 48.73 -4.37
CA ALA A 372 -18.95 50.07 -4.81
C ALA A 372 -17.95 50.63 -5.82
#